data_AF-A0A7K4F7S2-F1
#
_entry.id   AF-A0A7K4F7S2-F1
#
_cell.length_a   1.000
_cell.length_b   1.000
_cell.length_c   1.000
_cell.angle_alpha   90.00
_cell.angle_beta   90.00
_cell.angle_gamma   90.00
#
_symmetry.space_group_name_H-M   'P 1'
#
loop_
_entity.id
_entity.type
_entity.pdbx_description
1 polymer ?
#
loop_
_entity_poly.entity_id
_entity_poly.type
_entity_poly.pdbx_seq_one_letter_code
_entity_poly.pdbx_strand_id
1 'polypeptide(L)' 'MMMFFATGILGMIIGLVIAPPSMTMILTFMGVINFGLGAFFSYIFLTQTKKSPDKRKKKRKNDK' A
#
# COMPACT_ATOMS: atom_id res chain seq x y z
N MET A 1 -1.24 4.24 -0.53
CA MET A 1 -1.83 3.34 0.50
C MET A 1 -3.31 3.20 0.36
N MET A 2 -4.08 4.29 0.45
CA MET A 2 -5.54 4.19 0.56
C MET A 2 -6.19 3.47 -0.63
N MET A 3 -5.70 3.68 -1.85
CA MET A 3 -6.17 2.94 -3.04
C MET A 3 -5.86 1.44 -2.97
N PHE A 4 -4.69 1.02 -2.46
CA PHE A 4 -4.37 -0.42 -2.34
C PHE A 4 -5.30 -1.15 -1.35
N PHE A 5 -5.64 -0.49 -0.24
CA PHE A 5 -6.59 -1.06 0.72
C PHE A 5 -8.02 -1.04 0.22
N ALA A 6 -8.48 0.09 -0.34
CA ALA A 6 -9.83 0.19 -0.86
C ALA A 6 -10.08 -0.84 -1.97
N THR A 7 -9.21 -0.89 -2.98
CA THR A 7 -9.35 -1.82 -4.10
C THR A 7 -9.10 -3.27 -3.68
N GLY A 8 -8.19 -3.52 -2.72
CA GLY A 8 -7.94 -4.86 -2.17
C GLY A 8 -9.14 -5.43 -1.40
N ILE A 9 -9.75 -4.63 -0.52
CA ILE A 9 -10.96 -5.01 0.24
C ILE A 9 -12.13 -5.22 -0.74
N LEU A 10 -12.34 -4.28 -1.65
CA LEU A 10 -13.42 -4.37 -2.63
C LEU A 10 -13.26 -5.62 -3.51
N GLY A 11 -12.03 -5.90 -3.96
CA GLY A 11 -11.70 -7.09 -4.75
C GLY A 11 -11.96 -8.40 -4.01
N MET A 12 -11.69 -8.46 -2.70
CA MET A 12 -12.04 -9.63 -1.88
C MET A 12 -13.55 -9.80 -1.73
N ILE A 13 -14.29 -8.71 -1.48
CA ILE A 13 -15.76 -8.76 -1.34
C ILE A 13 -16.40 -9.22 -2.65
N ILE A 14 -15.99 -8.62 -3.78
CA ILE A 14 -16.50 -8.99 -5.10
C ILE A 14 -16.11 -10.44 -5.43
N GLY A 15 -14.87 -10.84 -5.12
CA GLY A 15 -14.37 -12.20 -5.33
C GLY A 15 -15.18 -13.26 -4.60
N LEU A 16 -15.63 -12.99 -3.38
CA LEU A 16 -16.37 -13.96 -2.56
C LEU A 16 -17.88 -13.93 -2.75
N VAL A 17 -18.47 -12.75 -3.01
CA VAL A 17 -19.93 -12.56 -2.98
C VAL A 17 -20.54 -12.52 -4.38
N ILE A 18 -19.79 -12.05 -5.37
CA ILE A 18 -20.34 -11.70 -6.70
C ILE A 18 -19.72 -12.54 -7.82
N ALA A 19 -18.47 -12.97 -7.66
CA ALA A 19 -17.75 -13.67 -8.72
C ALA A 19 -18.32 -15.08 -9.00
N PRO A 20 -18.33 -15.53 -10.26
CA PRO A 20 -18.66 -16.91 -10.61
C PRO A 20 -17.71 -17.91 -9.93
N PRO A 21 -18.13 -19.17 -9.67
CA PRO A 21 -17.32 -20.17 -8.97
C PRO A 21 -15.95 -20.44 -9.63
N SER A 22 -15.87 -20.30 -10.96
CA SER A 22 -14.64 -20.49 -11.74
C SER A 22 -13.61 -19.36 -11.56
N MET A 23 -14.06 -18.15 -11.21
CA MET A 23 -13.20 -16.95 -11.10
C MET A 23 -13.05 -16.46 -9.66
N THR A 24 -13.87 -16.96 -8.73
CA THR A 24 -13.86 -16.62 -7.31
C THR A 24 -12.45 -16.71 -6.73
N MET A 25 -11.76 -17.84 -6.88
CA MET A 25 -10.41 -18.02 -6.33
C MET A 25 -9.40 -17.00 -6.87
N ILE A 26 -9.43 -16.71 -8.18
CA ILE A 26 -8.50 -15.76 -8.82
C ILE A 26 -8.78 -14.33 -8.37
N LEU A 27 -10.04 -13.88 -8.36
CA LEU A 27 -10.39 -12.53 -7.93
C LEU A 27 -10.06 -12.31 -6.44
N THR A 28 -10.41 -13.28 -5.60
CA THR A 28 -10.17 -13.18 -4.16
C THR A 28 -8.67 -13.17 -3.88
N PHE A 29 -7.88 -14.01 -4.55
CA PHE A 29 -6.42 -14.03 -4.42
C PHE A 29 -5.76 -12.72 -4.89
N MET A 30 -6.24 -12.14 -5.99
CA MET A 30 -5.81 -10.80 -6.43
C MET A 30 -6.14 -9.72 -5.40
N GLY A 31 -7.32 -9.77 -4.78
CA GLY A 31 -7.70 -8.88 -3.68
C GLY A 31 -6.77 -9.00 -2.47
N VAL A 32 -6.43 -10.23 -2.08
CA VAL A 32 -5.49 -10.54 -0.99
C VAL A 32 -4.10 -9.99 -1.27
N ILE A 33 -3.57 -10.19 -2.48
CA ILE A 33 -2.26 -9.65 -2.87
C ILE A 33 -2.25 -8.13 -2.76
N ASN A 34 -3.28 -7.45 -3.29
CA ASN A 34 -3.37 -5.99 -3.25
C ASN A 34 -3.46 -5.45 -1.82
N PHE A 35 -4.23 -6.11 -0.97
CA PHE A 35 -4.32 -5.77 0.45
C PHE A 35 -2.99 -5.99 1.18
N GLY A 36 -2.30 -7.10 0.90
CA GLY A 36 -0.99 -7.43 1.46
C GLY A 36 0.09 -6.42 1.07
N LEU A 37 0.12 -5.98 -0.18
CA LEU A 37 1.00 -4.89 -0.64
C LEU A 37 0.69 -3.57 0.07
N GLY A 38 -0.59 -3.23 0.25
CA GLY A 38 -1.01 -2.07 1.03
C GLY A 38 -0.53 -2.13 2.47
N ALA A 39 -0.68 -3.28 3.13
CA ALA A 39 -0.23 -3.53 4.49
C ALA A 39 1.30 -3.44 4.61
N PHE A 40 2.03 -4.06 3.67
CA PHE A 40 3.49 -4.05 3.62
C PHE A 40 4.05 -2.64 3.47
N PHE A 41 3.51 -1.85 2.52
CA PHE A 41 3.99 -0.50 2.36
C PHE A 41 3.55 0.43 3.51
N SER A 42 2.41 0.16 4.16
CA SER A 42 2.01 0.90 5.37
C SER A 42 2.96 0.59 6.53
N TYR A 43 3.37 -0.67 6.68
CA TYR A 43 4.41 -1.05 7.63
C TYR A 43 5.73 -0.31 7.34
N ILE A 44 6.20 -0.26 6.08
CA ILE A 44 7.38 0.54 5.71
C ILE A 44 7.17 2.02 6.00
N PHE A 45 6.00 2.58 5.70
CA PHE A 45 5.70 3.99 5.99
C PHE A 45 5.81 4.31 7.48
N LEU A 46 5.29 3.42 8.34
CA LEU A 46 5.32 3.60 9.80
C LEU A 46 6.71 3.33 10.40
N THR A 47 7.51 2.44 9.82
CA THR A 47 8.83 2.03 10.34
C THR A 47 10.01 2.82 9.78
N GLN A 48 9.78 3.67 8.77
CA GLN A 48 10.79 4.60 8.29
C GLN A 48 11.20 5.57 9.41
N THR A 49 12.40 5.39 9.96
CA THR A 49 13.04 6.41 10.77
C THR A 49 13.14 7.69 9.95
N LYS A 50 12.58 8.79 10.47
CA LYS A 50 12.58 10.08 9.79
C LYS A 50 14.01 10.34 9.30
N LYS A 51 14.18 10.43 7.98
CA LYS A 51 15.46 10.79 7.37
C LYS A 51 15.79 12.18 7.91
N SER A 52 16.57 12.23 9.00
CA SER A 52 17.04 13.49 9.56
C SER A 52 17.58 14.28 8.39
N PRO A 53 17.13 15.52 8.15
CA PRO A 53 17.66 16.32 7.06
C PRO A 53 19.18 16.30 7.20
N ASP A 54 19.84 15.73 6.19
CA ASP A 54 21.28 15.58 6.19
C ASP A 54 21.88 16.95 6.53
N LYS A 55 22.60 17.05 7.65
CA LYS A 55 23.17 18.32 8.14
C LYS A 55 24.07 18.95 7.06
N ARG A 56 24.60 18.14 6.13
CA ARG A 56 25.40 18.59 4.99
C ARG A 56 24.60 19.40 3.96
N LYS A 57 23.28 19.19 3.84
CA LYS A 57 22.39 19.95 2.92
C LYS A 57 21.79 21.22 3.54
N LYS A 58 21.89 21.41 4.86
CA LYS A 58 21.34 22.59 5.55
C LYS A 58 22.15 23.88 5.32
N LYS A 59 23.44 23.78 4.96
CA LYS A 59 24.30 24.96 4.76
C LYS A 59 24.07 25.76 3.47
N ARG A 60 23.28 25.27 2.49
CA ARG A 60 23.08 25.94 1.19
C ARG A 60 21.88 26.89 1.11
N LYS A 61 21.13 27.10 2.20
CA LYS A 61 19.93 27.95 2.19
C LYS A 61 20.09 29.34 2.81
N ASN A 62 21.28 29.71 3.25
CA ASN A 62 21.54 31.01 3.91
C ASN A 62 22.44 31.98 3.12
N ASP A 63 22.72 31.70 1.84
CA ASP A 63 23.54 32.58 0.96
C ASP A 63 22.70 33.47 0.04
N LYS A 64 21.55 33.96 0.49
CA LYS A 64 20.81 35.04 -0.18
C LYS A 64 20.20 36.00 0.83
#